data_AF-A0A087L0E8-F1
#
_entry.id   AF-A0A087L0E8-F1
#
_cell.length_a   1.000
_cell.length_b   1.000
_cell.length_c   1.000
_cell.angle_alpha   90.00
_cell.angle_beta   90.00
_cell.angle_gamma   90.00
#
_symmetry.space_group_name_H-M   'P 1'
#
loop_
_entity.id
_entity.type
_entity.pdbx_description
1 polymer ?
#
loop_
_entity_poly.entity_id
_entity_poly.type
_entity_poly.pdbx_seq_one_letter_code
_entity_poly.pdbx_strand_id
1 'polypeptide(L)' 'MPKRRNSKTRQGLCGVTLAQGHRLTREPVHEYANVQQSVAEYRTNDGNVQMPLNRSMRRYAKHIGIKLNPVEPKQ' A
#
# COMPACT_ATOMS: atom_id res chain seq x y z
N MET A 1 -3.45 14.30 32.06
CA MET A 1 -3.44 15.13 30.83
C MET A 1 -4.12 14.37 29.70
N PRO A 2 -5.37 14.69 29.33
CA PRO A 2 -6.01 14.05 28.19
C PRO A 2 -5.26 14.43 26.91
N LYS A 3 -4.72 13.44 26.19
CA LYS A 3 -4.08 13.64 24.88
C LYS A 3 -5.10 14.35 23.99
N ARG A 4 -4.82 15.63 23.68
CA ARG A 4 -5.66 16.41 22.76
C ARG A 4 -5.78 15.61 21.46
N ARG A 5 -7.02 15.29 21.09
CA ARG A 5 -7.36 14.50 19.91
C ARG A 5 -7.09 15.40 18.69
N ASN A 6 -5.83 15.49 18.30
CA ASN A 6 -5.43 16.25 17.14
C ASN A 6 -6.13 15.63 15.92
N SER A 7 -6.95 16.43 15.24
CA SER A 7 -7.59 16.03 14.00
C SER A 7 -6.54 15.51 13.01
N LYS A 8 -6.80 14.36 12.39
CA LYS A 8 -5.94 13.78 11.33
C LYS A 8 -5.65 14.79 10.20
N THR A 9 -6.51 15.79 10.01
CA THR A 9 -6.34 16.84 9.02
C THR A 9 -5.29 17.91 9.38
N ARG A 10 -4.88 18.05 10.65
CA ARG A 10 -3.79 18.97 11.06
C ARG A 10 -2.42 18.30 11.14
N GLN A 11 -2.33 16.99 10.92
CA GLN A 11 -1.07 16.24 10.92
C GLN A 11 -0.28 16.33 9.61
N GLY A 12 -0.89 16.83 8.53
CA GLY A 12 -0.28 16.74 7.19
C GLY A 12 1.02 17.52 7.00
N LEU A 13 1.27 18.57 7.80
CA LEU A 13 2.43 19.45 7.62
C LEU A 13 3.11 19.90 8.92
N CYS A 14 2.52 19.61 10.09
CA CYS A 14 3.09 20.05 11.36
C CYS A 14 4.30 19.16 11.71
N GLY A 15 5.50 19.65 11.41
CA GLY A 15 6.77 18.93 11.62
C GLY A 15 7.39 18.33 10.36
N VAL A 16 6.81 18.58 9.18
CA VAL A 16 7.38 18.17 7.88
C VAL A 16 8.15 19.34 7.30
N THR A 17 9.43 19.14 6.98
CA THR A 17 10.22 20.19 6.31
C THR A 17 9.76 20.35 4.86
N LEU A 18 9.98 21.52 4.24
CA LEU A 18 9.60 21.77 2.83
C LEU A 18 10.13 20.69 1.88
N ALA A 19 11.35 20.20 2.12
CA ALA A 19 11.95 19.11 1.34
C ALA A 19 11.24 17.76 1.53
N GLN A 20 10.81 17.44 2.75
CA GLN A 20 9.99 16.24 3.02
C GLN A 20 8.59 16.39 2.42
N GLY A 21 8.03 17.60 2.42
CA GLY A 21 6.78 17.95 1.73
C GLY A 21 6.87 17.75 0.22
N HIS A 22 7.99 18.13 -0.40
CA HIS A 22 8.24 17.90 -1.81
C HIS A 22 8.46 16.41 -2.14
N ARG A 23 8.92 15.58 -1.19
CA ARG A 23 8.96 14.12 -1.39
C ARG A 23 7.57 13.46 -1.24
N LEU A 24 6.64 14.15 -0.57
CA LEU A 24 5.24 13.73 -0.44
C LEU A 24 4.40 14.11 -1.67
N THR A 25 4.93 14.90 -2.62
CA THR A 25 4.23 15.12 -3.88
C THR A 25 4.16 13.79 -4.61
N ARG A 26 2.94 13.30 -4.82
CA ARG A 26 2.72 12.06 -5.55
C ARG A 26 3.34 12.15 -6.93
N GLU A 27 4.21 11.20 -7.23
CA GLU A 27 4.74 10.99 -8.59
C GLU A 27 4.11 9.72 -9.14
N PRO A 28 2.90 9.80 -9.74
CA PRO A 28 2.10 8.62 -10.06
C PRO A 28 2.80 7.65 -11.00
N VAL A 29 3.65 8.15 -11.91
CA VAL A 29 4.43 7.32 -12.85
C VAL A 29 5.50 6.50 -12.12
N HIS A 30 6.25 7.15 -11.23
CA HIS A 30 7.30 6.49 -10.46
C HIS A 30 6.71 5.53 -9.43
N GLU A 31 5.64 5.93 -8.74
CA GLU A 31 4.88 5.06 -7.83
C GLU A 31 4.35 3.81 -8.55
N TYR A 32 3.76 3.98 -9.74
CA TYR A 32 3.30 2.86 -10.54
C TYR A 32 4.45 1.93 -10.93
N ALA A 33 5.56 2.47 -11.44
CA ALA A 33 6.72 1.67 -11.85
C ALA A 33 7.28 0.82 -10.69
N ASN A 34 7.41 1.40 -9.50
CA ASN A 34 7.88 0.70 -8.31
C ASN A 34 6.92 -0.41 -7.86
N VAL A 35 5.62 -0.15 -7.93
CA VAL A 35 4.60 -1.18 -7.66
C VAL A 35 4.68 -2.30 -8.70
N GLN A 36 4.85 -1.99 -9.99
CA GLN A 36 4.99 -3.02 -11.02
C GLN A 36 6.25 -3.87 -10.81
N GLN A 37 7.38 -3.27 -10.46
CA GLN A 37 8.63 -3.97 -10.19
C GLN A 37 8.50 -4.90 -8.98
N SER A 38 7.97 -4.41 -7.85
CA SER A 38 7.77 -5.23 -6.65
C SER A 38 6.76 -6.36 -6.84
N VAL A 39 5.73 -6.16 -7.68
CA VAL A 39 4.73 -7.20 -7.98
C VAL A 39 5.29 -8.25 -8.95
N ALA A 40 6.32 -7.93 -9.74
CA ALA A 40 6.84 -8.80 -10.79
C ALA A 40 7.27 -10.18 -10.27
N GLU A 41 7.89 -10.24 -9.08
CA GLU A 41 8.35 -11.49 -8.44
C GLU A 41 7.20 -12.45 -8.09
N TYR A 42 6.00 -11.90 -7.89
CA TYR A 42 4.81 -12.64 -7.50
C TYR A 42 3.91 -12.98 -8.69
N ARG A 43 4.27 -12.58 -9.91
CA ARG A 43 3.49 -12.86 -11.12
C ARG A 43 3.59 -14.33 -11.49
N THR A 44 2.44 -14.89 -11.82
CA THR A 44 2.32 -16.23 -12.42
C THR A 44 2.21 -16.07 -13.93
N ASN A 45 2.60 -17.09 -14.70
CA ASN A 45 2.55 -17.07 -16.17
C ASN A 45 1.13 -16.81 -16.71
N ASP A 46 0.11 -17.15 -15.93
CA ASP A 46 -1.32 -16.95 -16.26
C ASP A 46 -1.81 -15.51 -16.01
N GLY A 47 -0.92 -14.57 -15.71
CA GLY A 47 -1.28 -13.17 -15.41
C GLY A 47 -1.83 -12.94 -13.99
N ASN A 48 -1.89 -13.98 -13.16
CA ASN A 48 -2.26 -13.89 -11.76
C ASN A 48 -1.09 -13.46 -10.87
N VAL A 49 -1.39 -12.99 -9.66
CA VAL A 49 -0.39 -12.58 -8.67
C VAL A 49 -0.55 -13.41 -7.39
N GLN A 50 0.47 -14.19 -7.05
CA GLN A 50 0.53 -14.98 -5.82
C GLN A 50 1.38 -14.26 -4.79
N MET A 51 0.74 -13.51 -3.88
CA MET A 51 1.46 -12.76 -2.84
C MET A 51 1.03 -13.17 -1.42
N PRO A 52 1.96 -13.18 -0.45
CA PRO A 52 1.61 -13.36 0.95
C PRO A 52 0.88 -12.12 1.46
N LEU A 53 -0.41 -12.26 1.79
CA LEU A 53 -1.23 -11.19 2.33
C LEU A 53 -1.45 -11.36 3.83
N ASN A 54 -1.32 -10.28 4.61
CA ASN A 54 -1.72 -10.25 6.01
C ASN A 54 -3.26 -10.07 6.18
N ARG A 55 -3.77 -10.18 7.42
CA ARG A 55 -5.23 -10.11 7.70
C ARG A 55 -5.87 -8.79 7.27
N SER A 56 -5.20 -7.65 7.48
CA SER A 56 -5.74 -6.33 7.13
C SER A 56 -5.80 -6.14 5.61
N MET A 57 -4.75 -6.54 4.88
CA MET A 57 -4.74 -6.52 3.42
C MET A 57 -5.82 -7.43 2.83
N ARG A 58 -6.01 -8.64 3.37
CA ARG A 58 -7.11 -9.53 2.94
C ARG A 58 -8.49 -8.91 3.16
N ARG A 59 -8.71 -8.24 4.30
CA ARG A 59 -9.97 -7.52 4.57
C ARG A 59 -10.16 -6.36 3.59
N TYR A 60 -9.11 -5.60 3.35
CA TYR A 60 -9.16 -4.47 2.42
C TYR A 60 -9.46 -4.93 0.99
N ALA A 61 -8.78 -5.98 0.51
CA ALA A 61 -9.05 -6.60 -0.79
C ALA A 61 -10.52 -7.00 -0.96
N LYS A 62 -11.13 -7.64 0.06
CA LYS A 62 -12.56 -7.97 0.05
C LYS A 62 -13.45 -6.73 -0.01
N HIS A 63 -13.10 -5.69 0.74
CA HIS A 63 -13.84 -4.43 0.75
C HIS A 63 -13.84 -3.74 -0.62
N ILE A 64 -12.72 -3.78 -1.34
CA ILE A 64 -12.60 -3.20 -2.69
C ILE A 64 -13.07 -4.15 -3.82
N GLY A 65 -13.57 -5.35 -3.47
CA GLY A 65 -14.13 -6.30 -4.45
C GLY A 65 -13.12 -7.20 -5.16
N ILE A 66 -11.87 -7.27 -4.70
CA ILE A 66 -10.87 -8.21 -5.25
C ILE A 66 -11.17 -9.62 -4.74
N LYS A 67 -11.32 -10.57 -5.67
CA LYS A 67 -11.46 -11.99 -5.36
C LYS A 67 -10.10 -12.57 -4.99
N LEU A 68 -9.99 -13.12 -3.78
CA LEU A 68 -8.79 -13.78 -3.29
C LEU A 68 -9.02 -15.30 -3.26
N ASN A 69 -8.17 -16.04 -3.96
CA ASN A 69 -8.14 -17.50 -3.89
C ASN A 69 -6.98 -17.92 -2.96
N PRO A 70 -7.19 -18.85 -2.01
CA PRO A 70 -6.09 -19.43 -1.25
C PRO A 70 -5.18 -20.21 -2.21
N VAL A 71 -3.87 -20.07 -2.03
CA VAL A 71 -2.87 -20.82 -2.79
C VAL A 71 -1.96 -21.50 -1.80
N GLU A 72 -1.56 -22.73 -2.09
CA GLU A 72 -0.57 -23.44 -1.29
C GLU A 72 0.80 -22.73 -1.38
N PRO A 73 1.54 -22.65 -0.27
CA PRO A 73 2.88 -22.08 -0.29
C PRO A 73 3.77 -22.93 -1.21
N LYS A 74 4.49 -22.28 -2.13
CA LYS A 74 5.59 -22.95 -2.85
C LYS A 74 6.67 -23.27 -1.81
N GLN A 75 6.95 -24.57 -1.62
CA GLN A 75 8.02 -25.07 -0.77
C GLN A 75 9.39 -24.68 -1.32
#